data_AF-A0A2P1PNW2-F1
#
_entry.id   AF-A0A2P1PNW2-F1
#
_cell.length_a   1.000
_cell.length_b   1.000
_cell.length_c   1.000
_cell.angle_alpha   90.00
_cell.angle_beta   90.00
_cell.angle_gamma   90.00
#
_symmetry.space_group_name_H-M   'P 1'
#
loop_
_entity.id
_entity.type
_entity.pdbx_description
1 polymer ?
#
loop_
_entity_poly.entity_id
_entity_poly.type
_entity_poly.pdbx_seq_one_letter_code
_entity_poly.pdbx_strand_id
1 'polypeptide(L)'
;MQLPISAGQTGQAVQTLSTLLHAAGYLQASQSSFDRDVNLAVRAFQTQHVDERGQPLVVDGVVGPLTWWAMTHPKQNPVPDPDLHDFSSILPKGGSNRGRAALREALDEMSAGAGESGANNQGPDVKKYLNGLADPPGDWCAGFVSWCFDQHAAGSPFGYTVGARDLYRRCRDRGWAYDIQKQRAEPGDIVAWTRPGPKGWEGHVGIVLQQTDGGYLHTIEGNRGAFPAKVNRFSYVLSRMERLLGFARVSP
;
A
#
# COMPACT_ATOMS: atom_id res chain seq x y z
N MET A 1 -5.54 31.59 -5.05
CA MET A 1 -4.51 30.72 -4.47
C MET A 1 -3.47 30.45 -5.53
N GLN A 2 -2.18 30.54 -5.18
CA GLN A 2 -1.09 30.40 -6.14
C GLN A 2 -0.63 28.94 -6.17
N LEU A 3 -0.63 28.35 -7.37
CA LEU A 3 -0.07 27.03 -7.65
C LEU A 3 1.24 27.22 -8.44
N PRO A 4 2.18 26.25 -8.42
CA PRO A 4 2.11 24.98 -7.69
C PRO A 4 2.45 25.11 -6.19
N ILE A 5 1.94 24.15 -5.41
CA ILE A 5 2.34 23.98 -4.00
C ILE A 5 3.34 22.81 -3.91
N SER A 6 4.50 23.03 -3.30
CA SER A 6 5.60 22.04 -3.28
C SER A 6 6.41 22.07 -1.99
N ALA A 7 7.28 21.07 -1.82
CA ALA A 7 8.16 20.92 -0.65
C ALA A 7 8.90 22.21 -0.27
N GLY A 8 8.97 22.48 1.04
CA GLY A 8 9.62 23.66 1.60
C GLY A 8 8.76 24.92 1.66
N GLN A 9 7.59 24.94 1.01
CA GLN A 9 6.64 26.03 1.15
C GLN A 9 5.90 25.98 2.49
N THR A 10 5.45 27.14 2.98
CA THR A 10 4.64 27.27 4.20
C THR A 10 3.50 28.27 3.99
N GLY A 11 2.54 28.32 4.92
CA GLY A 11 1.47 29.30 4.98
C GLY A 11 0.10 28.78 4.53
N GLN A 12 -0.79 29.70 4.20
CA GLN A 12 -2.22 29.41 4.04
C GLN A 12 -2.54 28.46 2.86
N ALA A 13 -1.75 28.51 1.78
CA ALA A 13 -1.91 27.58 0.65
C ALA A 13 -1.64 26.14 1.08
N VAL A 14 -0.56 25.93 1.85
CA VAL A 14 -0.22 24.61 2.41
C VAL A 14 -1.24 24.18 3.46
N GLN A 15 -1.71 25.09 4.31
CA GLN A 15 -2.79 24.80 5.25
C GLN A 15 -4.04 24.27 4.51
N THR A 16 -4.43 24.94 3.42
CA THR A 16 -5.60 24.53 2.62
C THR A 16 -5.37 23.15 1.99
N LEU A 17 -4.20 22.92 1.40
CA LEU A 17 -3.80 21.62 0.86
C LEU A 17 -3.87 20.52 1.94
N SER A 18 -3.26 20.75 3.10
CA SER A 18 -3.22 19.78 4.19
C SER A 18 -4.61 19.51 4.76
N THR A 19 -5.51 20.49 4.78
CA THR A 19 -6.93 20.27 5.14
C THR A 19 -7.62 19.36 4.14
N LEU A 20 -7.40 19.53 2.83
CA LEU A 20 -7.96 18.63 1.81
C LEU A 20 -7.40 17.21 1.93
N LEU A 21 -6.08 17.07 2.12
CA LEU A 21 -5.43 15.78 2.34
C LEU A 21 -5.92 15.10 3.61
N HIS A 22 -6.13 15.86 4.70
CA HIS A 22 -6.68 15.34 5.94
C HIS A 22 -8.13 14.86 5.75
N ALA A 23 -8.98 15.66 5.12
CA ALA A 23 -10.36 15.29 4.82
C ALA A 23 -10.45 14.06 3.90
N ALA A 24 -9.48 13.88 3.00
CA ALA A 24 -9.37 12.72 2.12
C ALA A 24 -8.64 11.51 2.77
N GLY A 25 -8.25 11.59 4.05
CA GLY A 25 -7.64 10.48 4.79
C GLY A 25 -6.14 10.25 4.52
N TYR A 26 -5.46 11.19 3.86
CA TYR A 26 -4.02 11.11 3.56
C TYR A 26 -3.14 11.75 4.63
N LEU A 27 -3.70 12.58 5.52
CA LEU A 27 -3.02 13.21 6.65
C LEU A 27 -3.85 13.08 7.93
N GLN A 28 -3.19 13.00 9.09
CA GLN A 28 -3.88 12.95 10.40
C GLN A 28 -4.37 14.31 10.89
N ALA A 29 -3.67 15.38 10.52
CA ALA A 29 -4.04 16.73 10.89
C ALA A 29 -3.62 17.68 9.78
N SER A 30 -4.39 18.75 9.61
CA SER A 30 -4.01 19.83 8.71
C SER A 30 -2.85 20.63 9.30
N GLN A 31 -1.88 20.99 8.45
CA GLN A 31 -0.69 21.74 8.84
C GLN A 31 -0.29 22.76 7.78
N SER A 32 0.46 23.77 8.19
CA SER A 32 0.83 24.93 7.37
C SER A 32 2.24 24.83 6.78
N SER A 33 2.93 23.70 6.92
CA SER A 33 4.27 23.46 6.37
C SER A 33 4.25 22.26 5.41
N PHE A 34 4.88 22.42 4.24
CA PHE A 34 4.99 21.35 3.25
C PHE A 34 6.24 20.53 3.57
N ASP A 35 6.10 19.70 4.60
CA ASP A 35 7.13 18.81 5.10
C ASP A 35 7.12 17.45 4.39
N ARG A 36 7.88 16.49 4.94
CA ARG A 36 7.96 15.12 4.43
C ARG A 36 6.59 14.43 4.43
N ASP A 37 5.76 14.67 5.44
CA ASP A 37 4.48 14.00 5.59
C ASP A 37 3.46 14.54 4.57
N VAL A 38 3.42 15.86 4.36
CA VAL A 38 2.63 16.45 3.27
C VAL A 38 3.11 15.93 1.92
N ASN A 39 4.43 15.81 1.69
CA ASN A 39 4.94 15.28 0.41
C ASN A 39 4.52 13.83 0.15
N LEU A 40 4.61 12.97 1.17
CA LEU A 40 4.17 11.58 1.06
C LEU A 40 2.65 11.50 0.83
N ALA A 41 1.87 12.34 1.52
CA ALA A 41 0.43 12.43 1.35
C ALA A 41 0.03 12.89 -0.06
N VAL A 42 0.69 13.92 -0.62
CA VAL A 42 0.46 14.37 -2.00
C VAL A 42 0.78 13.27 -3.00
N ARG A 43 1.91 12.59 -2.87
CA ARG A 43 2.27 11.48 -3.76
C ARG A 43 1.29 10.32 -3.66
N ALA A 44 0.85 9.99 -2.45
CA ALA A 44 -0.17 8.98 -2.24
C ALA A 44 -1.51 9.38 -2.89
N PHE A 45 -1.91 10.65 -2.77
CA PHE A 45 -3.08 11.19 -3.44
C PHE A 45 -2.94 11.09 -4.97
N GLN A 46 -1.83 11.55 -5.54
CA GLN A 46 -1.55 11.50 -6.98
C GLN A 46 -1.54 10.08 -7.54
N THR A 47 -1.14 9.09 -6.73
CA THR A 47 -1.16 7.67 -7.13
C THR A 47 -2.60 7.15 -7.34
N GLN A 48 -3.58 7.73 -6.65
CA GLN A 48 -4.95 7.21 -6.56
C GLN A 48 -5.99 8.04 -7.31
N HIS A 49 -5.61 9.19 -7.88
CA HIS A 49 -6.55 10.14 -8.48
C HIS A 49 -6.19 10.50 -9.93
N VAL A 50 -7.20 10.98 -10.66
CA VAL A 50 -7.11 11.45 -12.05
C VAL A 50 -7.30 12.97 -12.14
N ASP A 51 -6.99 13.53 -13.30
CA ASP A 51 -7.25 14.92 -13.66
C ASP A 51 -8.69 15.11 -14.20
N GLU A 52 -9.01 16.33 -14.59
CA GLU A 52 -10.32 16.74 -15.12
C GLU A 52 -10.77 16.00 -16.40
N ARG A 53 -9.85 15.32 -17.07
CA ARG A 53 -10.09 14.52 -18.28
C ARG A 53 -10.08 13.02 -17.99
N GLY A 54 -10.00 12.63 -16.72
CA GLY A 54 -9.85 11.23 -16.31
C GLY A 54 -8.44 10.68 -16.53
N GLN A 55 -7.44 11.52 -16.79
CA GLN A 55 -6.06 11.06 -16.96
C GLN A 55 -5.37 10.93 -15.60
N PRO A 56 -4.68 9.83 -15.30
CA PRO A 56 -4.08 9.67 -13.97
C PRO A 56 -2.97 10.68 -13.75
N LEU A 57 -2.91 11.24 -12.53
CA LEU A 57 -1.98 12.30 -12.17
C LEU A 57 -0.52 11.83 -12.25
N VAL A 58 0.38 12.80 -12.45
CA VAL A 58 1.82 12.59 -12.31
C VAL A 58 2.15 12.55 -10.82
N VAL A 59 2.93 11.56 -10.38
CA VAL A 59 3.32 11.36 -8.97
C VAL A 59 4.63 12.07 -8.67
N ASP A 60 4.64 13.39 -8.80
CA ASP A 60 5.82 14.25 -8.60
C ASP A 60 5.89 14.87 -7.20
N GLY A 61 4.85 14.73 -6.37
CA GLY A 61 4.76 15.37 -5.07
C GLY A 61 4.56 16.89 -5.16
N VAL A 62 4.15 17.40 -6.32
CA VAL A 62 3.89 18.81 -6.59
C VAL A 62 2.40 18.99 -6.87
N VAL A 63 1.75 19.86 -6.11
CA VAL A 63 0.34 20.16 -6.31
C VAL A 63 0.21 21.27 -7.34
N GLY A 64 0.22 20.88 -8.61
CA GLY A 64 -0.09 21.74 -9.75
C GLY A 64 -1.60 21.83 -10.02
N PRO A 65 -2.03 22.56 -11.08
CA PRO A 65 -3.44 22.75 -11.40
C PRO A 65 -4.27 21.46 -11.52
N LEU A 66 -3.72 20.40 -12.12
CA LEU A 66 -4.41 19.13 -12.29
C LEU A 66 -4.60 18.38 -10.96
N THR A 67 -3.56 18.34 -10.11
CA THR A 67 -3.67 17.76 -8.76
C THR A 67 -4.62 18.57 -7.88
N TRP A 68 -4.62 19.90 -8.03
CA TRP A 68 -5.52 20.77 -7.29
C TRP A 68 -6.98 20.58 -7.71
N TRP A 69 -7.25 20.49 -9.02
CA TRP A 69 -8.58 20.17 -9.54
C TRP A 69 -9.08 18.85 -8.95
N ALA A 70 -8.21 17.84 -8.96
CA ALA A 70 -8.49 16.51 -8.45
C ALA A 70 -8.90 16.49 -6.97
N MET A 71 -8.26 17.32 -6.14
CA MET A 71 -8.57 17.44 -4.71
C MET A 71 -9.88 18.17 -4.43
N THR A 72 -10.25 19.11 -5.29
CA THR A 72 -11.41 20.00 -5.07
C THR A 72 -12.69 19.49 -5.72
N HIS A 73 -12.61 18.46 -6.57
CA HIS A 73 -13.75 17.82 -7.23
C HIS A 73 -13.88 16.32 -6.88
N PRO A 74 -13.81 15.89 -5.60
CA PRO A 74 -13.70 14.48 -5.22
C PRO A 74 -14.86 13.60 -5.71
N LYS A 75 -16.07 14.15 -5.86
CA LYS A 75 -17.24 13.43 -6.38
C LYS A 75 -17.17 13.13 -7.89
N GLN A 76 -16.38 13.90 -8.63
CA GLN A 76 -16.13 13.72 -10.07
C GLN A 76 -14.81 12.99 -10.31
N ASN A 77 -14.07 12.76 -9.22
CA ASN A 77 -12.74 12.19 -9.22
C ASN A 77 -12.59 10.82 -8.54
N PRO A 78 -13.62 9.95 -8.47
CA PRO A 78 -13.27 8.55 -8.45
C PRO A 78 -12.58 8.28 -9.79
N VAL A 79 -11.42 7.62 -9.79
CA VAL A 79 -11.34 6.52 -10.76
C VAL A 79 -12.52 5.64 -10.34
N PRO A 80 -13.60 5.52 -11.13
CA PRO A 80 -14.51 4.43 -10.89
C PRO A 80 -13.65 3.22 -11.19
N ASP A 81 -13.12 2.58 -10.16
CA ASP A 81 -12.72 1.20 -10.31
C ASP A 81 -14.05 0.45 -10.48
N PRO A 82 -14.42 0.07 -11.70
CA PRO A 82 -15.72 -0.53 -11.98
C PRO A 82 -15.87 -1.87 -11.26
N ASP A 83 -14.74 -2.41 -10.74
CA ASP A 83 -14.62 -3.69 -10.08
C ASP A 83 -14.45 -3.56 -8.55
N LEU A 84 -14.62 -2.36 -7.97
CA LEU A 84 -14.67 -2.14 -6.50
C LEU A 84 -15.93 -2.76 -5.90
N HIS A 85 -15.98 -4.09 -5.87
CA HIS A 85 -16.97 -4.84 -5.11
C HIS A 85 -16.61 -4.86 -3.63
N ASP A 86 -17.62 -5.01 -2.78
CA ASP A 86 -17.40 -5.37 -1.38
C ASP A 86 -16.85 -6.80 -1.31
N PHE A 87 -15.52 -6.91 -1.37
CA PHE A 87 -14.80 -8.18 -1.29
C PHE A 87 -14.89 -8.84 0.09
N SER A 88 -15.61 -8.26 1.06
CA SER A 88 -15.89 -8.89 2.35
C SER A 88 -16.69 -10.20 2.20
N SER A 89 -17.44 -10.36 1.10
CA SER A 89 -18.30 -11.52 0.89
C SER A 89 -17.75 -12.53 -0.13
N ILE A 90 -17.12 -12.08 -1.22
CA ILE A 90 -16.58 -12.96 -2.28
C ILE A 90 -15.26 -12.42 -2.82
N LEU A 91 -14.18 -13.16 -2.60
CA LEU A 91 -12.87 -12.88 -3.20
C LEU A 91 -12.89 -13.13 -4.73
N PRO A 92 -12.15 -12.34 -5.54
CA PRO A 92 -11.99 -12.61 -6.96
C PRO A 92 -11.47 -14.04 -7.23
N LYS A 93 -11.71 -14.56 -8.43
CA LYS A 93 -11.25 -15.91 -8.84
C LYS A 93 -9.72 -15.93 -9.08
N GLY A 94 -9.15 -17.14 -9.10
CA GLY A 94 -7.70 -17.37 -9.26
C GLY A 94 -6.96 -17.43 -7.92
N GLY A 95 -5.64 -17.51 -7.95
CA GLY A 95 -4.78 -17.56 -6.78
C GLY A 95 -4.62 -18.97 -6.24
N SER A 96 -3.50 -19.21 -5.56
CA SER A 96 -3.28 -20.49 -4.88
C SER A 96 -4.10 -20.60 -3.59
N ASN A 97 -4.38 -21.82 -3.14
CA ASN A 97 -5.09 -22.04 -1.87
C ASN A 97 -4.40 -21.33 -0.69
N ARG A 98 -3.06 -21.40 -0.64
CA ARG A 98 -2.27 -20.73 0.40
C ARG A 98 -2.35 -19.21 0.32
N GLY A 99 -2.19 -18.63 -0.87
CA GLY A 99 -2.28 -17.19 -1.06
C GLY A 99 -3.66 -16.66 -0.70
N ARG A 100 -4.72 -17.35 -1.14
CA ARG A 100 -6.11 -16.97 -0.84
C ARG A 100 -6.43 -17.03 0.65
N ALA A 101 -5.91 -18.03 1.37
CA ALA A 101 -6.05 -18.11 2.82
C ALA A 101 -5.42 -16.88 3.50
N ALA A 102 -4.16 -16.56 3.15
CA ALA A 102 -3.47 -15.39 3.68
C ALA A 102 -4.18 -14.07 3.33
N LEU A 103 -4.71 -13.94 2.11
CA LEU A 103 -5.50 -12.76 1.72
C LEU A 103 -6.77 -12.60 2.58
N ARG A 104 -7.40 -13.69 3.00
CA ARG A 104 -8.59 -13.64 3.85
C ARG A 104 -8.25 -13.08 5.24
N GLU A 105 -7.17 -13.57 5.84
CA GLU A 105 -6.65 -13.03 7.11
C GLU A 105 -6.29 -11.54 7.00
N ALA A 106 -5.71 -11.13 5.86
CA ALA A 106 -5.39 -9.73 5.61
C ALA A 106 -6.63 -8.83 5.55
N LEU A 107 -7.71 -9.31 4.92
CA LEU A 107 -9.00 -8.61 4.87
C LEU A 107 -9.68 -8.57 6.25
N ASP A 108 -9.58 -9.64 7.03
CA ASP A 108 -10.13 -9.69 8.39
C ASP A 108 -9.42 -8.70 9.31
N GLU A 109 -8.08 -8.60 9.24
CA GLU A 109 -7.30 -7.60 9.97
C GLU A 109 -7.63 -6.16 9.51
N MET A 110 -7.84 -5.95 8.21
CA MET A 110 -8.33 -4.66 7.69
C MET A 110 -9.71 -4.31 8.28
N SER A 111 -10.65 -5.26 8.28
CA SER A 111 -12.00 -5.07 8.82
C SER A 111 -11.99 -4.82 10.33
N ALA A 112 -11.02 -5.37 11.05
CA ALA A 112 -10.81 -5.14 12.48
C ALA A 112 -10.17 -3.76 12.79
N GLY A 113 -9.73 -3.01 11.77
CA GLY A 113 -9.02 -1.75 11.95
C GLY A 113 -7.61 -1.93 12.53
N ALA A 114 -7.01 -3.09 12.28
CA ALA A 114 -5.72 -3.46 12.84
C ALA A 114 -4.59 -2.55 12.35
N GLY A 115 -3.59 -2.35 13.20
CA GLY A 115 -2.39 -1.58 12.88
C GLY A 115 -1.92 -0.74 14.06
N GLU A 116 -1.28 0.39 13.75
CA GLU A 116 -0.60 1.17 14.78
C GLU A 116 -1.57 1.78 15.81
N SER A 117 -1.12 1.79 17.06
CA SER A 117 -1.80 2.52 18.13
C SER A 117 -0.77 3.02 19.15
N GLY A 118 -1.10 4.12 19.82
CA GLY A 118 -0.22 4.81 20.76
C GLY A 118 0.85 5.68 20.08
N ALA A 119 1.66 5.10 19.18
CA ALA A 119 2.71 5.81 18.46
C ALA A 119 3.12 5.11 17.15
N ASN A 120 3.92 5.80 16.33
CA ASN A 120 4.42 5.30 15.05
C ASN A 120 5.17 3.96 15.22
N ASN A 121 4.86 2.98 14.38
CA ASN A 121 5.37 1.61 14.45
C ASN A 121 5.15 0.89 15.80
N GLN A 122 4.14 1.29 16.60
CA GLN A 122 3.84 0.68 17.90
C GLN A 122 2.41 0.13 17.98
N GLY A 123 2.13 -0.57 19.08
CA GLY A 123 0.81 -1.09 19.41
C GLY A 123 0.77 -2.63 19.49
N PRO A 124 -0.34 -3.18 20.00
CA PRO A 124 -0.51 -4.61 20.17
C PRO A 124 -0.51 -5.37 18.84
N ASP A 125 -1.11 -4.81 17.78
CA ASP A 125 -1.09 -5.44 16.44
C ASP A 125 0.33 -5.45 15.86
N VAL A 126 1.06 -4.34 15.99
CA VAL A 126 2.46 -4.29 15.55
C VAL A 126 3.29 -5.33 16.30
N LYS A 127 3.15 -5.43 17.63
CA LYS A 127 3.83 -6.46 18.43
C LYS A 127 3.46 -7.88 17.97
N LYS A 128 2.18 -8.14 17.68
CA LYS A 128 1.67 -9.41 17.13
C LYS A 128 2.38 -9.75 15.82
N TYR A 129 2.48 -8.82 14.88
CA TYR A 129 3.11 -9.05 13.58
C TYR A 129 4.64 -9.13 13.62
N LEU A 130 5.29 -8.51 14.60
CA LEU A 130 6.75 -8.67 14.75
C LEU A 130 7.13 -10.03 15.36
N ASN A 131 6.17 -10.72 16.00
CA ASN A 131 6.27 -12.11 16.44
C ASN A 131 7.55 -12.43 17.24
N GLY A 132 8.01 -11.49 18.07
CA GLY A 132 9.25 -11.62 18.86
C GLY A 132 10.55 -11.65 18.04
N LEU A 133 10.50 -11.50 16.71
CA LEU A 133 11.68 -11.35 15.86
C LEU A 133 12.22 -9.92 15.85
N ALA A 134 11.41 -8.96 16.28
CA ALA A 134 11.77 -7.58 16.53
C ALA A 134 10.84 -6.98 17.61
N ASP A 135 11.29 -5.92 18.29
CA ASP A 135 10.49 -5.19 19.26
C ASP A 135 9.86 -3.93 18.63
N PRO A 136 8.63 -3.55 19.00
CA PRO A 136 8.12 -2.22 18.69
C PRO A 136 8.93 -1.11 19.40
N PRO A 137 9.22 0.03 18.74
CA PRO A 137 8.81 0.38 17.39
C PRO A 137 9.62 -0.35 16.31
N GLY A 138 8.92 -0.97 15.36
CA GLY A 138 9.56 -1.69 14.24
C GLY A 138 8.68 -1.72 12.99
N ASP A 139 9.33 -1.70 11.82
CA ASP A 139 8.63 -1.79 10.55
C ASP A 139 7.91 -3.14 10.42
N TRP A 140 6.60 -3.11 10.23
CA TRP A 140 5.76 -4.30 10.38
C TRP A 140 5.11 -4.82 9.09
N CYS A 141 5.43 -4.25 7.91
CA CYS A 141 4.84 -4.68 6.64
C CYS A 141 5.07 -6.18 6.35
N ALA A 142 6.31 -6.65 6.46
CA ALA A 142 6.65 -8.04 6.20
C ALA A 142 6.27 -8.98 7.35
N GLY A 143 6.25 -8.46 8.59
CA GLY A 143 5.69 -9.18 9.72
C GLY A 143 4.20 -9.47 9.52
N PHE A 144 3.44 -8.46 9.07
CA PHE A 144 2.02 -8.61 8.73
C PHE A 144 1.80 -9.64 7.62
N VAL A 145 2.53 -9.54 6.50
CA VAL A 145 2.41 -10.54 5.42
C VAL A 145 2.81 -11.93 5.91
N SER A 146 3.89 -12.06 6.70
CA SER A 146 4.28 -13.34 7.31
C SER A 146 3.20 -13.90 8.20
N TRP A 147 2.60 -13.08 9.07
CA TRP A 147 1.51 -13.44 9.96
C TRP A 147 0.32 -13.98 9.17
N CYS A 148 -0.15 -13.28 8.14
CA CYS A 148 -1.27 -13.74 7.30
C CYS A 148 -1.02 -15.14 6.70
N PHE A 149 0.21 -15.42 6.25
CA PHE A 149 0.57 -16.74 5.73
C PHE A 149 0.79 -17.81 6.81
N ASP A 150 1.09 -17.40 8.05
CA ASP A 150 1.34 -18.27 9.20
C ASP A 150 0.05 -18.79 9.84
N GLN A 151 -1.08 -18.11 9.63
CA GLN A 151 -2.41 -18.56 10.09
C GLN A 151 -2.86 -19.87 9.43
N HIS A 152 -2.26 -20.24 8.29
CA HIS A 152 -2.48 -21.54 7.69
C HIS A 152 -1.89 -22.65 8.59
N ALA A 153 -2.58 -23.78 8.76
CA ALA A 153 -2.17 -24.88 9.65
C ALA A 153 -0.75 -25.45 9.40
N ALA A 154 -0.15 -25.15 8.25
CA ALA A 154 1.21 -25.54 7.87
C ALA A 154 2.26 -24.45 8.14
N GLY A 155 1.91 -23.38 8.87
CA GLY A 155 2.75 -22.23 9.16
C GLY A 155 3.15 -21.42 7.92
N SER A 156 4.05 -20.45 8.04
CA SER A 156 4.50 -19.62 6.91
C SER A 156 5.33 -20.42 5.87
N PRO A 157 4.98 -20.37 4.56
CA PRO A 157 5.60 -21.21 3.52
C PRO A 157 7.02 -20.77 3.14
N PHE A 158 7.37 -19.53 3.44
CA PHE A 158 8.70 -18.96 3.27
C PHE A 158 9.45 -18.84 4.61
N GLY A 159 8.87 -19.36 5.70
CA GLY A 159 9.33 -19.13 7.07
C GLY A 159 9.08 -17.69 7.51
N TYR A 160 8.57 -17.50 8.72
CA TYR A 160 8.23 -16.19 9.26
C TYR A 160 9.44 -15.24 9.18
N THR A 161 9.22 -14.02 8.67
CA THR A 161 10.26 -12.98 8.61
C THR A 161 9.65 -11.59 8.71
N VAL A 162 10.37 -10.68 9.35
CA VAL A 162 9.99 -9.25 9.44
C VAL A 162 10.72 -8.40 8.38
N GLY A 163 11.50 -9.03 7.48
CA GLY A 163 12.21 -8.34 6.40
C GLY A 163 11.54 -8.47 5.03
N ALA A 164 11.05 -7.37 4.46
CA ALA A 164 10.35 -7.35 3.16
C ALA A 164 11.17 -7.96 2.00
N ARG A 165 12.44 -7.57 1.87
CA ARG A 165 13.32 -8.12 0.81
C ARG A 165 13.71 -9.57 1.07
N ASP A 166 13.85 -9.96 2.33
CA ASP A 166 14.12 -11.35 2.71
C ASP A 166 12.93 -12.24 2.34
N LEU A 167 11.70 -11.81 2.69
CA LEU A 167 10.47 -12.48 2.28
C LEU A 167 10.43 -12.72 0.77
N TYR A 168 10.64 -11.66 -0.02
CA TYR A 168 10.64 -11.78 -1.48
C TYR A 168 11.76 -12.68 -2.00
N ARG A 169 12.98 -12.54 -1.47
CA ARG A 169 14.12 -13.43 -1.81
C ARG A 169 13.77 -14.89 -1.53
N ARG A 170 13.21 -15.22 -0.37
CA ARG A 170 12.83 -16.59 0.00
C ARG A 170 11.77 -17.18 -0.92
N CYS A 171 10.86 -16.35 -1.44
CA CYS A 171 9.90 -16.77 -2.46
C CYS A 171 10.58 -17.04 -3.81
N ARG A 172 11.49 -16.14 -4.23
CA ARG A 172 12.27 -16.30 -5.46
C ARG A 172 13.15 -17.55 -5.43
N ASP A 173 13.83 -17.81 -4.33
CA ASP A 173 14.71 -18.97 -4.17
C ASP A 173 13.93 -20.30 -4.19
N ARG A 174 12.60 -20.26 -3.97
CA ARG A 174 11.67 -21.39 -4.13
C ARG A 174 11.02 -21.47 -5.52
N GLY A 175 11.40 -20.59 -6.45
CA GLY A 175 10.84 -20.55 -7.81
C GLY A 175 9.44 -19.96 -7.89
N TRP A 176 8.95 -19.28 -6.86
CA TRP A 176 7.61 -18.68 -6.83
C TRP A 176 7.55 -17.27 -7.41
N ALA A 177 8.70 -16.61 -7.53
CA ALA A 177 8.77 -15.27 -8.09
C ALA A 177 8.51 -15.27 -9.60
N TYR A 178 7.83 -14.24 -10.08
CA TYR A 178 7.50 -14.12 -11.49
C TYR A 178 7.50 -12.70 -12.02
N ASP A 179 7.55 -12.63 -13.35
CA ASP A 179 7.45 -11.41 -14.15
C ASP A 179 6.00 -11.10 -14.50
N ILE A 180 5.49 -9.96 -14.01
CA ILE A 180 4.12 -9.48 -14.23
C ILE A 180 3.84 -9.14 -15.70
N GLN A 181 4.87 -8.96 -16.54
CA GLN A 181 4.68 -8.80 -17.98
C GLN A 181 4.34 -10.11 -18.69
N LYS A 182 4.61 -11.26 -18.04
CA LYS A 182 4.38 -12.60 -18.61
C LYS A 182 3.17 -13.31 -18.01
N GLN A 183 2.71 -12.87 -16.84
CA GLN A 183 1.53 -13.42 -16.19
C GLN A 183 0.81 -12.35 -15.37
N ARG A 184 -0.49 -12.52 -15.18
CA ARG A 184 -1.28 -11.63 -14.32
C ARG A 184 -1.10 -12.00 -12.85
N ALA A 185 -1.12 -10.98 -12.00
CA ALA A 185 -1.24 -11.16 -10.57
C ALA A 185 -2.62 -11.69 -10.21
N GLU A 186 -2.66 -12.60 -9.26
CA GLU A 186 -3.87 -13.24 -8.77
C GLU A 186 -4.07 -12.99 -7.28
N PRO A 187 -5.31 -13.10 -6.78
CA PRO A 187 -5.62 -12.91 -5.37
C PRO A 187 -4.73 -13.80 -4.47
N GLY A 188 -4.07 -13.18 -3.50
CA GLY A 188 -3.16 -13.85 -2.57
C GLY A 188 -1.70 -13.92 -3.00
N ASP A 189 -1.36 -13.45 -4.20
CA ASP A 189 0.04 -13.27 -4.58
C ASP A 189 0.71 -12.21 -3.69
N ILE A 190 2.02 -12.32 -3.52
CA ILE A 190 2.82 -11.30 -2.84
C ILE A 190 3.35 -10.32 -3.87
N VAL A 191 3.27 -9.02 -3.57
CA VAL A 191 3.95 -7.96 -4.32
C VAL A 191 5.03 -7.32 -3.44
N ALA A 192 6.20 -7.06 -4.02
CA ALA A 192 7.34 -6.52 -3.30
C ALA A 192 7.94 -5.29 -3.99
N TRP A 193 8.37 -4.31 -3.19
CA TRP A 193 9.04 -3.08 -3.63
C TRP A 193 10.37 -2.87 -2.90
N THR A 194 11.25 -2.08 -3.51
CA THR A 194 12.47 -1.57 -2.89
C THR A 194 12.29 -0.13 -2.43
N ARG A 195 12.73 0.21 -1.20
CA ARG A 195 12.63 1.59 -0.66
C ARG A 195 13.90 2.43 -0.87
N PRO A 196 15.10 1.85 -0.98
CA PRO A 196 16.27 2.46 -1.60
C PRO A 196 16.39 1.85 -3.00
N GLY A 197 17.31 2.32 -3.85
CA GLY A 197 17.59 1.64 -5.13
C GLY A 197 17.94 0.14 -4.93
N PRO A 198 18.17 -0.64 -6.00
CA PRO A 198 18.30 -2.11 -5.94
C PRO A 198 19.37 -2.66 -4.97
N LYS A 199 20.29 -1.82 -4.48
CA LYS A 199 21.37 -2.14 -3.52
C LYS A 199 21.02 -1.91 -2.03
N GLY A 200 19.88 -1.29 -1.70
CA GLY A 200 19.50 -1.05 -0.30
C GLY A 200 18.70 -2.18 0.34
N TRP A 201 18.68 -2.23 1.68
CA TRP A 201 18.05 -3.30 2.45
C TRP A 201 16.56 -3.06 2.74
N GLU A 202 16.11 -1.81 2.74
CA GLU A 202 14.71 -1.48 3.00
C GLU A 202 13.82 -1.92 1.82
N GLY A 203 12.63 -2.44 2.13
CA GLY A 203 11.65 -2.86 1.15
C GLY A 203 10.25 -2.69 1.68
N HIS A 204 9.27 -2.94 0.81
CA HIS A 204 7.87 -3.00 1.18
C HIS A 204 7.27 -4.26 0.57
N VAL A 205 6.26 -4.83 1.22
CA VAL A 205 5.52 -5.99 0.71
C VAL A 205 4.03 -5.85 1.02
N GLY A 206 3.22 -6.44 0.16
CA GLY A 206 1.76 -6.48 0.28
C GLY A 206 1.20 -7.78 -0.29
N ILE A 207 -0.09 -8.00 -0.05
CA ILE A 207 -0.82 -9.14 -0.61
C ILE A 207 -1.76 -8.62 -1.70
N VAL A 208 -1.70 -9.21 -2.88
CA VAL A 208 -2.56 -8.85 -4.02
C VAL A 208 -4.00 -9.25 -3.70
N LEU A 209 -4.91 -8.29 -3.79
CA LEU A 209 -6.35 -8.51 -3.77
C LEU A 209 -6.85 -8.87 -5.17
N GLN A 210 -6.45 -8.08 -6.19
CA GLN A 210 -6.89 -8.26 -7.57
C GLN A 210 -5.99 -7.50 -8.54
N GLN A 211 -5.85 -8.02 -9.77
CA GLN A 211 -5.48 -7.22 -10.93
C GLN A 211 -6.68 -7.08 -11.87
N THR A 212 -7.14 -5.86 -12.13
CA THR A 212 -8.27 -5.57 -13.04
C THR A 212 -7.80 -5.52 -14.50
N ASP A 213 -8.73 -5.70 -15.44
CA ASP A 213 -8.43 -5.62 -16.87
C ASP A 213 -8.03 -4.21 -17.31
N GLY A 214 -8.44 -3.19 -16.55
CA GLY A 214 -7.98 -1.81 -16.71
C GLY A 214 -6.52 -1.57 -16.30
N GLY A 215 -5.79 -2.60 -15.87
CA GLY A 215 -4.39 -2.49 -15.47
C GLY A 215 -4.17 -1.95 -14.06
N TYR A 216 -5.21 -1.97 -13.22
CA TYR A 216 -5.06 -1.65 -11.79
C TYR A 216 -4.66 -2.89 -11.01
N LEU A 217 -3.80 -2.67 -10.01
CA LEU A 217 -3.49 -3.64 -8.98
C LEU A 217 -4.05 -3.15 -7.65
N HIS A 218 -4.91 -3.96 -7.05
CA HIS A 218 -5.40 -3.78 -5.70
C HIS A 218 -4.63 -4.69 -4.75
N THR A 219 -4.27 -4.17 -3.59
CA THR A 219 -3.50 -4.87 -2.57
C THR A 219 -4.07 -4.60 -1.18
N ILE A 220 -3.79 -5.50 -0.24
CA ILE A 220 -3.92 -5.27 1.20
C ILE A 220 -2.53 -5.18 1.79
N GLU A 221 -2.25 -4.10 2.52
CA GLU A 221 -0.91 -3.80 3.02
C GLU A 221 -0.94 -3.26 4.44
N GLY A 222 0.09 -3.60 5.21
CA GLY A 222 0.40 -3.02 6.51
C GLY A 222 1.62 -2.10 6.45
N ASN A 223 1.82 -1.27 7.47
CA ASN A 223 2.92 -0.31 7.61
C ASN A 223 3.14 0.58 6.35
N ARG A 224 2.03 1.10 5.81
CA ARG A 224 2.03 2.02 4.68
C ARG A 224 1.23 3.28 5.03
N GLY A 225 1.87 4.43 4.80
CA GLY A 225 1.29 5.74 5.10
C GLY A 225 1.88 6.36 6.36
N ALA A 226 1.32 7.49 6.79
CA ALA A 226 1.68 8.15 8.03
C ALA A 226 1.03 7.44 9.23
N PHE A 227 1.63 7.59 10.42
CA PHE A 227 1.02 7.15 11.67
C PHE A 227 -0.39 7.75 11.85
N PRO A 228 -1.35 7.01 12.44
CA PRO A 228 -1.34 5.56 12.56
C PRO A 228 -1.50 4.90 11.20
N ALA A 229 -0.48 4.15 10.79
CA ALA A 229 -0.60 3.24 9.66
C ALA A 229 -1.53 2.10 10.06
N LYS A 230 -2.58 1.87 9.27
CA LYS A 230 -3.52 0.76 9.42
C LYS A 230 -3.34 -0.26 8.31
N VAL A 231 -3.74 -1.49 8.56
CA VAL A 231 -3.95 -2.46 7.48
C VAL A 231 -5.04 -1.87 6.59
N ASN A 232 -4.73 -1.65 5.32
CA ASN A 232 -5.67 -1.00 4.41
C ASN A 232 -5.49 -1.50 2.99
N ARG A 233 -6.52 -1.26 2.18
CA ARG A 233 -6.51 -1.51 0.75
C ARG A 233 -5.84 -0.35 0.02
N PHE A 234 -5.02 -0.68 -0.96
CA PHE A 234 -4.41 0.29 -1.86
C PHE A 234 -4.58 -0.12 -3.32
N SER A 235 -4.60 0.88 -4.20
CA SER A 235 -4.77 0.71 -5.63
C SER A 235 -3.61 1.38 -6.37
N TYR A 236 -3.06 0.69 -7.36
CA TYR A 236 -1.95 1.16 -8.18
C TYR A 236 -2.27 0.96 -9.65
N VAL A 237 -1.80 1.88 -10.50
CA VAL A 237 -1.72 1.63 -11.94
C VAL A 237 -0.45 0.81 -12.19
N LEU A 238 -0.59 -0.45 -12.63
CA LEU A 238 0.54 -1.39 -12.78
C LEU A 238 1.69 -0.81 -13.60
N SER A 239 1.38 -0.14 -14.71
CA SER A 239 2.38 0.44 -15.62
C SER A 239 3.16 1.62 -15.02
N ARG A 240 2.71 2.15 -13.87
CA ARG A 240 3.32 3.30 -13.19
C ARG A 240 3.92 2.90 -11.83
N MET A 241 3.90 1.62 -11.48
CA MET A 241 4.51 1.14 -10.25
C MET A 241 6.03 1.26 -10.32
N GLU A 242 6.57 2.27 -9.64
CA GLU A 242 7.99 2.43 -9.50
C GLU A 242 8.57 1.49 -8.43
N ARG A 243 9.86 1.17 -8.57
CA ARG A 243 10.63 0.42 -7.56
C ARG A 243 10.05 -0.95 -7.21
N LEU A 244 9.26 -1.53 -8.12
CA LEU A 244 8.79 -2.90 -8.04
C LEU A 244 10.00 -3.85 -8.06
N LEU A 245 10.10 -4.71 -7.07
CA LEU A 245 11.03 -5.85 -7.07
C LEU A 245 10.44 -7.03 -7.83
N GLY A 246 9.13 -7.23 -7.69
CA GLY A 246 8.38 -8.20 -8.46
C GLY A 246 7.23 -8.80 -7.66
N PHE A 247 6.67 -9.88 -8.21
CA PHE A 247 5.56 -10.62 -7.62
C PHE A 247 5.98 -12.05 -7.31
N ALA A 248 5.27 -12.70 -6.40
CA ALA A 248 5.45 -14.12 -6.12
C ALA A 248 4.11 -14.81 -5.85
N ARG A 249 3.93 -16.00 -6.45
CA ARG A 249 2.78 -16.87 -6.22
C ARG A 249 3.21 -18.07 -5.40
N VAL A 250 2.82 -18.11 -4.13
CA VAL A 250 3.09 -19.27 -3.27
C VAL A 250 2.40 -20.49 -3.86
N SER A 251 3.17 -21.50 -4.25
CA SER A 251 2.63 -22.80 -4.65
C SER A 251 2.14 -23.57 -3.40
N PRO A 252 1.08 -24.40 -3.51
CA PRO A 252 0.71 -25.36 -2.47
C PRO A 252 1.87 -26.26 -2.05
#